data_AF-A0A7H0H2C3-F1
#
_entry.id   AF-A0A7H0H2C3-F1
#
_cell.length_a   1.000
_cell.length_b   1.000
_cell.length_c   1.000
_cell.angle_alpha   90.00
_cell.angle_beta   90.00
_cell.angle_gamma   90.00
#
_symmetry.space_group_name_H-M   'P 1'
#
loop_
_entity.id
_entity.type
_entity.pdbx_description
1 polymer ?
#
loop_
_entity_poly.entity_id
_entity_poly.type
_entity_poly.pdbx_seq_one_letter_code
_entity_poly.pdbx_strand_id
1 'polypeptide(L)'
;MRGLGQGVVSDSRAPETQTGGAGNGKKPPGRFDLAEMDFPEEYPPLPDGWRVPFAPRDRPRPSDEDRARVLAKHRRGANAPMKTMFPEGWSDDDIMTAIDMAGADPAVVSRSGDKLTFDREVGGELVRVHIRLDQDPPIFWTAYPPNGKLAP
;
A
#
# COMPACT_ATOMS: atom_id res chain seq x y z
N MET A 1 3.82 11.50 67.28
CA MET A 1 3.30 10.40 66.44
C MET A 1 2.49 11.01 65.29
N ARG A 2 3.03 11.02 64.07
CA ARG A 2 2.28 11.35 62.84
C ARG A 2 2.64 10.27 61.81
N GLY A 3 1.64 9.45 61.47
CA GLY A 3 1.77 8.31 60.60
C GLY A 3 1.86 8.72 59.13
N LEU A 4 2.70 7.97 58.41
CA LEU A 4 2.83 7.91 56.96
C LEU A 4 1.56 7.31 56.36
N GLY A 5 1.08 7.88 55.25
CA GLY A 5 0.05 7.28 54.40
C GLY A 5 0.44 7.45 52.94
N GLN A 6 1.18 6.47 52.40
CA GLN A 6 1.39 6.30 50.97
C GLN A 6 0.18 5.62 50.33
N GLY A 7 -0.06 5.93 49.06
CA GLY A 7 -0.30 4.87 48.08
C GLY A 7 -1.64 4.91 47.35
N VAL A 8 -1.52 4.66 46.04
CA VAL A 8 -2.48 4.10 45.08
C VAL A 8 -3.58 5.03 44.52
N VAL A 9 -3.30 5.59 43.33
CA VAL A 9 -4.33 5.72 42.29
C VAL A 9 -3.97 4.76 41.16
N SER A 10 -4.63 3.61 41.15
CA SER A 10 -4.53 2.62 40.09
C SER A 10 -5.29 3.12 38.86
N ASP A 11 -4.54 3.22 37.78
CA ASP A 11 -4.97 3.37 36.40
C ASP A 11 -6.09 2.35 36.08
N SER A 12 -7.30 2.84 35.84
CA SER A 12 -8.42 2.03 35.36
C SER A 12 -8.68 2.38 33.91
N ARG A 13 -7.72 2.06 33.03
CA ARG A 13 -7.95 2.01 31.59
C ARG A 13 -8.80 0.79 31.32
N ALA A 14 -10.10 1.03 31.09
CA ALA A 14 -11.04 0.01 30.66
C ALA A 14 -10.45 -0.73 29.44
N PRO A 15 -10.47 -2.07 29.40
CA PRO A 15 -10.20 -2.76 28.15
C PRO A 15 -11.36 -2.47 27.21
N GLU A 16 -11.09 -1.64 26.19
CA GLU A 16 -11.96 -1.54 25.03
C GLU A 16 -12.08 -2.96 24.45
N THR A 17 -13.25 -3.53 24.69
CA THR A 17 -13.66 -4.81 24.15
C THR A 17 -13.84 -4.58 22.66
N GLN A 18 -12.87 -5.00 21.85
CA GLN A 18 -13.03 -5.02 20.40
C GLN A 18 -13.91 -6.22 20.02
N THR A 19 -15.20 -6.07 20.30
CA THR A 19 -16.28 -6.81 19.66
C THR A 19 -16.37 -6.36 18.20
N GLY A 20 -16.28 -7.28 17.24
CA GLY A 20 -16.73 -6.94 15.88
C GLY A 20 -16.27 -7.85 14.75
N GLY A 21 -17.14 -8.79 14.39
CA GLY A 21 -17.50 -9.03 12.99
C GLY A 21 -16.51 -9.81 12.13
N ALA A 22 -16.83 -11.08 11.89
CA ALA A 22 -16.45 -11.80 10.68
C ALA A 22 -17.15 -11.15 9.45
N GLY A 23 -16.73 -9.95 9.08
CA GLY A 23 -17.05 -9.36 7.80
C GLY A 23 -16.00 -9.78 6.78
N ASN A 24 -16.41 -10.10 5.56
CA ASN A 24 -15.53 -10.24 4.38
C ASN A 24 -14.84 -8.91 4.00
N GLY A 25 -14.55 -8.02 4.96
CA GLY A 25 -13.92 -6.73 4.74
C GLY A 25 -12.44 -6.90 4.42
N LYS A 26 -12.01 -6.35 3.28
CA LYS A 26 -10.59 -6.30 2.89
C LYS A 26 -9.81 -5.56 3.97
N LYS A 27 -8.79 -6.19 4.51
CA LYS A 27 -8.05 -5.70 5.68
C LYS A 27 -7.01 -4.68 5.23
N PRO A 28 -6.78 -3.60 6.00
CA PRO A 28 -5.64 -2.74 5.74
C PRO A 28 -4.33 -3.52 5.87
N PRO A 29 -3.24 -3.08 5.22
CA PRO A 29 -1.90 -3.68 5.35
C PRO A 29 -1.39 -3.73 6.80
N GLY A 30 -1.97 -2.94 7.71
CA GLY A 30 -1.49 -2.76 9.07
C GLY A 30 -0.36 -1.73 9.12
N ARG A 31 0.06 -1.37 10.34
CA ARG A 31 1.18 -0.44 10.53
C ARG A 31 2.46 -1.11 10.03
N PHE A 32 3.09 -0.50 9.03
CA PHE A 32 4.21 -1.07 8.30
C PHE A 32 5.37 -0.09 8.28
N ASP A 33 6.59 -0.56 8.56
CA ASP A 33 7.80 0.22 8.38
C ASP A 33 8.54 -0.25 7.13
N LEU A 34 8.70 0.64 6.16
CA LEU A 34 9.42 0.36 4.92
C LEU A 34 10.90 0.06 5.15
N ALA A 35 11.49 0.55 6.23
CA ALA A 35 12.88 0.28 6.56
C ALA A 35 13.10 -1.16 7.05
N GLU A 36 12.05 -1.80 7.57
CA GLU A 36 12.08 -3.18 8.07
C GLU A 36 11.61 -4.20 7.02
N MET A 37 11.20 -3.73 5.84
CA MET A 37 10.75 -4.61 4.77
C MET A 37 11.94 -5.40 4.19
N ASP A 38 11.79 -6.72 4.15
CA ASP A 38 12.68 -7.61 3.41
C ASP A 38 12.34 -7.50 1.92
N PHE A 39 13.04 -6.60 1.22
CA PHE A 39 12.85 -6.41 -0.21
C PHE A 39 13.44 -7.60 -0.97
N PRO A 40 12.73 -8.15 -1.98
CA PRO A 40 13.35 -9.11 -2.86
C PRO A 40 14.55 -8.48 -3.57
N GLU A 41 15.56 -9.29 -3.90
CA GLU A 41 16.75 -8.80 -4.62
C GLU A 41 16.41 -8.38 -6.05
N GLU A 42 15.53 -9.12 -6.71
CA GLU A 42 15.08 -8.89 -8.08
C GLU A 42 13.56 -8.98 -8.17
N TYR A 43 12.99 -8.28 -9.15
CA TYR A 43 11.58 -8.43 -9.50
C TYR A 43 11.31 -9.79 -10.17
N PRO A 44 10.06 -10.28 -10.12
CA PRO A 44 9.64 -11.41 -10.94
C PRO A 44 10.02 -11.20 -12.42
N PRO A 45 10.49 -12.25 -13.12
CA PRO A 45 10.90 -12.13 -14.51
C PRO A 45 9.70 -11.80 -15.40
N LEU A 46 9.92 -10.96 -16.42
CA LEU A 46 8.90 -10.70 -17.43
C LEU A 46 8.88 -11.83 -18.48
N PRO A 47 7.71 -12.13 -19.11
CA PRO A 47 7.56 -13.25 -20.05
C PRO A 47 8.50 -13.19 -21.28
N ASP A 48 8.94 -12.01 -21.67
CA ASP A 48 9.83 -11.76 -22.82
C ASP A 48 11.32 -11.81 -22.44
N GLY A 49 11.64 -12.17 -21.18
CA GLY A 49 13.01 -12.16 -20.65
C GLY A 49 13.55 -10.77 -20.36
N TRP A 50 12.73 -9.72 -20.51
CA TRP A 50 13.13 -8.37 -20.18
C TRP A 50 13.28 -8.20 -18.66
N ARG A 51 14.16 -7.28 -18.25
CA ARG A 51 14.44 -7.00 -16.83
C ARG A 51 14.07 -5.56 -16.50
N VAL A 52 13.43 -5.37 -15.35
CA VAL A 52 13.18 -4.04 -14.76
C VAL A 52 14.52 -3.34 -14.53
N PRO A 53 14.67 -2.06 -14.92
CA PRO A 53 15.96 -1.38 -14.97
C PRO A 53 16.39 -0.80 -13.61
N PHE A 54 15.65 -1.12 -12.55
CA PHE A 54 15.92 -0.72 -11.17
C PHE A 54 15.57 -1.87 -10.24
N ALA A 55 16.21 -1.91 -9.07
CA ALA A 55 15.93 -2.90 -8.05
C ALA A 55 14.68 -2.51 -7.22
N PRO A 56 13.99 -3.48 -6.59
CA PRO A 56 12.89 -3.26 -5.64
C PRO A 56 13.08 -2.14 -4.61
N ARG A 57 14.29 -2.05 -4.03
CA ARG A 57 14.65 -1.02 -3.04
C ARG A 57 14.80 0.38 -3.63
N ASP A 58 15.21 0.45 -4.91
CA ASP A 58 15.53 1.67 -5.65
C ASP A 58 14.35 2.11 -6.55
N ARG A 59 13.18 1.49 -6.37
CA ARG A 59 11.98 1.78 -7.16
C ARG A 59 11.59 3.26 -7.07
N PRO A 60 11.03 3.84 -8.16
CA PRO A 60 10.44 5.17 -8.08
C PRO A 60 9.28 5.20 -7.08
N ARG A 61 9.37 6.09 -6.09
CA ARG A 61 8.35 6.30 -5.07
C ARG A 61 7.44 7.46 -5.45
N PRO A 62 6.16 7.46 -5.02
CA PRO A 62 5.28 8.59 -5.25
C PRO A 62 5.78 9.82 -4.47
N SER A 63 5.92 10.95 -5.18
CA SER A 63 6.11 12.27 -4.57
C SER A 63 4.86 12.70 -3.79
N ASP A 64 4.95 13.78 -3.01
CA ASP A 64 3.78 14.33 -2.31
C ASP A 64 2.64 14.72 -3.26
N GLU A 65 2.98 15.24 -4.45
CA GLU A 65 1.99 15.55 -5.49
C GLU A 65 1.33 14.27 -6.03
N ASP A 66 2.11 13.22 -6.27
CA ASP A 66 1.59 11.93 -6.74
C ASP A 66 0.67 11.28 -5.69
N ARG A 67 1.06 11.35 -4.42
CA ARG A 67 0.26 10.88 -3.27
C ARG A 67 -1.07 11.59 -3.23
N ALA A 68 -1.07 12.93 -3.25
CA ALA A 68 -2.27 13.74 -3.27
C ALA A 68 -3.16 13.42 -4.49
N ARG A 69 -2.55 13.23 -5.68
CA ARG A 69 -3.27 12.87 -6.91
C ARG A 69 -3.94 11.50 -6.82
N VAL A 70 -3.28 10.51 -6.23
CA VAL A 70 -3.86 9.18 -6.02
C VAL A 70 -5.02 9.25 -5.03
N LEU A 71 -4.83 9.90 -3.87
CA LEU A 71 -5.88 10.01 -2.85
C LEU A 71 -7.10 10.78 -3.37
N ALA A 72 -6.89 11.87 -4.11
CA ALA A 72 -7.97 12.65 -4.70
C ALA A 72 -8.81 11.88 -5.75
N LYS A 73 -8.29 10.77 -6.29
CA LYS A 73 -8.95 9.99 -7.36
C LYS A 73 -9.44 8.61 -6.91
N HIS A 74 -8.74 7.97 -5.98
CA HIS A 74 -8.92 6.56 -5.66
C HIS A 74 -9.21 6.31 -4.17
N ARG A 75 -9.14 7.32 -3.30
CA ARG A 75 -9.60 7.16 -1.92
C ARG A 75 -11.11 6.96 -1.90
N ARG A 76 -11.61 6.06 -1.05
CA ARG A 76 -13.06 5.93 -0.84
C ARG A 76 -13.66 7.28 -0.44
N GLY A 77 -14.77 7.65 -1.09
CA GLY A 77 -15.40 8.96 -0.92
C GLY A 77 -14.80 10.08 -1.79
N ALA A 78 -13.76 9.82 -2.57
CA ALA A 78 -13.32 10.73 -3.61
C ALA A 78 -14.40 10.88 -4.69
N ASN A 79 -14.71 12.11 -5.09
CA ASN A 79 -15.70 12.41 -6.13
C ASN A 79 -15.06 12.33 -7.54
N ALA A 80 -14.43 11.20 -7.86
CA ALA A 80 -13.78 10.97 -9.14
C ALA A 80 -14.60 9.96 -9.96
N PRO A 81 -15.37 10.42 -10.97
CA PRO A 81 -16.23 9.53 -11.73
C PRO A 81 -15.42 8.48 -12.50
N MET A 82 -15.98 7.27 -12.60
CA MET A 82 -15.41 6.14 -13.32
C MET A 82 -14.04 5.66 -12.81
N LYS A 83 -13.63 6.08 -11.61
CA LYS A 83 -12.42 5.57 -10.95
C LYS A 83 -12.77 4.46 -9.99
N THR A 84 -11.86 3.51 -9.86
CA THR A 84 -11.91 2.49 -8.82
C THR A 84 -11.44 3.09 -7.49
N MET A 85 -11.97 2.56 -6.39
CA MET A 85 -11.73 3.11 -5.06
C MET A 85 -11.10 2.06 -4.16
N PHE A 86 -10.14 2.46 -3.33
CA PHE A 86 -9.61 1.64 -2.25
C PHE A 86 -10.72 1.26 -1.26
N PRO A 87 -10.55 0.15 -0.51
CA PRO A 87 -11.54 -0.30 0.44
C PRO A 87 -11.97 0.79 1.42
N GLU A 88 -13.23 0.71 1.80
CA GLU A 88 -13.76 1.53 2.88
C GLU A 88 -13.06 1.18 4.20
N GLY A 89 -12.66 2.20 4.96
CA GLY A 89 -11.93 2.04 6.22
C GLY A 89 -10.40 2.03 6.09
N TRP A 90 -9.83 1.99 4.89
CA TRP A 90 -8.40 2.23 4.71
C TRP A 90 -8.09 3.72 4.88
N SER A 91 -7.12 4.02 5.73
CA SER A 91 -6.57 5.36 5.89
C SER A 91 -5.69 5.75 4.69
N ASP A 92 -5.35 7.03 4.59
CA ASP A 92 -4.41 7.51 3.57
C ASP A 92 -3.05 6.79 3.70
N ASP A 93 -2.61 6.52 4.94
CA ASP A 93 -1.38 5.77 5.23
C ASP A 93 -1.47 4.29 4.84
N ASP A 94 -2.63 3.65 5.05
CA ASP A 94 -2.87 2.27 4.60
C ASP A 94 -2.78 2.17 3.08
N ILE A 95 -3.35 3.15 2.36
CA ILE A 95 -3.29 3.22 0.91
C ILE A 95 -1.85 3.37 0.44
N MET A 96 -1.09 4.30 1.02
CA MET A 96 0.31 4.52 0.63
C MET A 96 1.20 3.33 0.96
N THR A 97 0.98 2.70 2.12
CA THR A 97 1.65 1.46 2.50
C THR A 97 1.39 0.36 1.48
N ALA A 98 0.14 0.14 1.07
CA ALA A 98 -0.21 -0.88 0.10
C ALA A 98 0.41 -0.61 -1.29
N ILE A 99 0.47 0.66 -1.70
CA ILE A 99 1.16 1.09 -2.93
C ILE A 99 2.65 0.79 -2.85
N ASP A 100 3.28 1.11 -1.72
CA ASP A 100 4.69 0.83 -1.51
C ASP A 100 4.98 -0.67 -1.53
N MET A 101 4.15 -1.49 -0.87
CA MET A 101 4.27 -2.95 -0.90
C MET A 101 4.12 -3.50 -2.33
N ALA A 102 3.16 -2.99 -3.11
CA ALA A 102 2.95 -3.44 -4.48
C ALA A 102 4.10 -3.07 -5.42
N GLY A 103 4.71 -1.89 -5.24
CA GLY A 103 5.89 -1.50 -6.01
C GLY A 103 7.18 -2.20 -5.57
N ALA A 104 7.30 -2.54 -4.28
CA ALA A 104 8.45 -3.19 -3.68
C ALA A 104 8.52 -4.68 -4.03
N ASP A 105 7.41 -5.39 -3.81
CA ASP A 105 7.36 -6.84 -3.89
C ASP A 105 6.09 -7.23 -4.67
N PRO A 106 6.03 -6.95 -5.98
CA PRO A 106 4.90 -7.32 -6.80
C PRO A 106 4.77 -8.84 -6.89
N ALA A 107 3.53 -9.34 -6.91
CA ALA A 107 3.28 -10.72 -7.31
C ALA A 107 3.47 -10.88 -8.83
N VAL A 108 3.08 -9.87 -9.60
CA VAL A 108 3.16 -9.87 -11.07
C VAL A 108 3.76 -8.55 -11.55
N VAL A 109 4.71 -8.65 -12.47
CA VAL A 109 5.24 -7.51 -13.22
C VAL A 109 4.91 -7.70 -14.69
N SER A 110 4.33 -6.68 -15.33
CA SER A 110 4.12 -6.68 -16.77
C SER A 110 4.57 -5.36 -17.40
N ARG A 111 4.90 -5.41 -18.69
CA ARG A 111 5.32 -4.26 -19.47
C ARG A 111 4.38 -4.05 -20.65
N SER A 112 4.05 -2.79 -20.91
CA SER A 112 3.33 -2.36 -22.10
C SER A 112 3.96 -1.07 -22.61
N GLY A 113 4.82 -1.17 -23.62
CA GLY A 113 5.54 -0.02 -24.19
C GLY A 113 6.52 0.59 -23.18
N ASP A 114 6.29 1.86 -22.84
CA ASP A 114 7.04 2.68 -21.89
C ASP A 114 6.57 2.53 -20.44
N LYS A 115 5.64 1.62 -20.16
CA LYS A 115 5.03 1.49 -18.85
C LYS A 115 5.25 0.11 -18.25
N LEU A 116 5.66 0.10 -16.99
CA LEU A 116 5.63 -1.09 -16.14
C LEU A 116 4.40 -1.07 -15.25
N THR A 117 3.84 -2.24 -15.04
CA THR A 117 2.71 -2.51 -14.15
C THR A 117 3.15 -3.50 -13.10
N PHE A 118 2.95 -3.13 -11.84
CA PHE A 118 3.28 -3.91 -10.67
C PHE A 118 1.98 -4.21 -9.93
N ASP A 119 1.63 -5.48 -9.81
CA ASP A 119 0.39 -5.93 -9.18
C ASP A 119 0.70 -6.78 -7.95
N ARG A 120 0.06 -6.46 -6.81
CA ARG A 120 0.16 -7.25 -5.58
C ARG A 120 -1.18 -7.25 -4.85
N GLU A 121 -1.53 -8.39 -4.25
CA GLU A 121 -2.63 -8.44 -3.28
C GLU A 121 -2.15 -8.01 -1.88
N VAL A 122 -2.87 -7.08 -1.26
CA VAL A 122 -2.61 -6.55 0.08
C VAL A 122 -3.91 -6.63 0.88
N GLY A 123 -3.94 -7.49 1.89
CA GLY A 123 -5.12 -7.66 2.75
C GLY A 123 -6.41 -8.07 2.01
N GLY A 124 -6.27 -8.77 0.88
CA GLY A 124 -7.38 -9.16 0.00
C GLY A 124 -7.81 -8.08 -1.00
N GLU A 125 -7.11 -6.95 -1.09
CA GLU A 125 -7.26 -5.96 -2.15
C GLU A 125 -6.13 -6.08 -3.16
N LEU A 126 -6.46 -6.09 -4.46
CA LEU A 126 -5.45 -5.98 -5.48
C LEU A 126 -5.02 -4.52 -5.60
N VAL A 127 -3.72 -4.26 -5.55
CA VAL A 127 -3.14 -2.94 -5.75
C VAL A 127 -2.25 -2.96 -6.98
N ARG A 128 -2.51 -2.02 -7.90
CA ARG A 128 -1.75 -1.83 -9.13
C ARG A 128 -0.96 -0.54 -9.06
N VAL A 129 0.33 -0.62 -9.38
CA VAL A 129 1.23 0.52 -9.52
C VAL A 129 1.72 0.60 -10.97
N HIS A 130 1.72 1.81 -11.53
CA HIS A 130 2.31 2.08 -12.83
C HIS A 130 3.56 2.95 -12.68
N ILE A 131 4.64 2.53 -13.33
CA ILE A 131 5.90 3.28 -13.47
C ILE A 131 6.12 3.58 -14.96
N ARG A 132 6.53 4.80 -15.28
CA ARG A 132 6.91 5.20 -16.64
C ARG A 132 8.42 5.13 -16.83
N LEU A 133 8.83 4.58 -17.98
CA LEU A 133 10.21 4.35 -18.39
C LEU A 133 10.69 5.32 -19.49
N ASP A 134 9.79 6.14 -20.05
CA ASP A 134 10.15 7.19 -21.02
C ASP A 134 10.68 8.47 -20.35
N GLN A 135 10.93 8.41 -19.03
CA GLN A 135 11.56 9.46 -18.23
C GLN A 135 12.86 8.91 -17.65
N ASP A 136 13.86 9.78 -17.49
CA ASP A 136 15.15 9.44 -16.89
C ASP A 136 15.45 10.38 -15.69
N PRO A 137 15.39 9.88 -14.44
CA PRO A 137 15.11 8.50 -14.05
C PRO A 137 13.63 8.11 -14.28
N PRO A 138 13.30 6.80 -14.32
CA PRO A 138 11.91 6.32 -14.34
C PRO A 138 11.08 6.92 -13.20
N ILE A 139 9.80 7.19 -13.46
CA ILE A 139 8.93 7.88 -12.49
C ILE A 139 7.69 7.08 -12.12
N PHE A 140 7.25 7.26 -10.87
CA PHE A 140 5.92 6.84 -10.47
C PHE A 140 4.87 7.61 -11.28
N TRP A 141 3.89 6.89 -11.85
CA TRP A 141 2.82 7.51 -12.61
C TRP A 141 1.51 7.55 -11.83
N THR A 142 1.05 6.40 -11.35
CA THR A 142 -0.21 6.29 -10.62
C THR A 142 -0.29 4.94 -9.92
N ALA A 143 -1.20 4.84 -8.95
CA ALA A 143 -1.59 3.58 -8.36
C ALA A 143 -3.08 3.59 -8.02
N TYR A 144 -3.72 2.43 -8.10
CA TYR A 144 -5.14 2.25 -7.84
C TYR A 144 -5.46 0.77 -7.61
N PRO A 145 -6.61 0.45 -7.00
CA PRO A 145 -7.09 -0.92 -6.91
C PRO A 145 -7.86 -1.26 -8.19
N PRO A 146 -7.37 -2.13 -9.09
CA PRO A 146 -8.13 -2.50 -10.28
C PRO A 146 -9.37 -3.32 -9.90
N ASN A 147 -10.41 -3.25 -10.73
CA ASN A 147 -11.54 -4.18 -10.61
C ASN A 147 -11.06 -5.57 -11.06
N GLY A 148 -10.97 -6.53 -10.13
CA GLY A 148 -10.64 -7.91 -10.46
C GLY A 148 -9.77 -8.60 -9.42
N LYS A 149 -9.20 -9.73 -9.82
CA LYS A 149 -8.17 -10.48 -9.09
C LYS A 149 -6.89 -10.48 -9.91
N LEU A 150 -5.78 -10.87 -9.29
CA LEU A 150 -4.55 -11.15 -10.03
C LEU A 150 -4.89 -12.16 -11.14
N ALA A 151 -4.55 -11.80 -12.38
CA ALA A 151 -4.61 -12.76 -13.46
C ALA A 151 -3.49 -13.79 -13.22
N PRO A 152 -3.78 -15.10 -13.35
CA PRO A 152 -2.78 -16.15 -13.19
C PRO A 152 -1.70 -16.09 -14.28
#